data_AF-A0A7Y8A620-F1
#
_entry.id   AF-A0A7Y8A620-F1
#
_cell.length_a   1.000
_cell.length_b   1.000
_cell.length_c   1.000
_cell.angle_alpha   90.00
_cell.angle_beta   90.00
_cell.angle_gamma   90.00
#
_symmetry.space_group_name_H-M   'P 1'
#
loop_
_entity.id
_entity.type
_entity.pdbx_description
1 polymer ?
#
loop_
_entity_poly.entity_id
_entity_poly.type
_entity_poly.pdbx_seq_one_letter_code
_entity_poly.pdbx_strand_id
1 'polypeptide(L)'
;MKKNSLIQVFHVPYFFIVICVMPLLLVANFLPAHANGEVYLWIDGFLDGYLFGQVGFWSSSFPFSSKVSSNYISIFGPFFAAIALRKSCRGVFIDPEQYHGLTLKKYAFALVVFLAFLGMFFSINYFESIDLVMHNFKFRRFGLNSTLYSLFVSSMFLSFYGVALCGYFAFFYVPGLLIKRYRAAREE
;
A
#
# COMPACT_ATOMS: atom_id res chain seq x y z
N MET A 1 39.66 8.79 -10.30
CA MET A 1 38.46 8.19 -10.94
C MET A 1 37.22 8.71 -10.22
N LYS A 2 36.33 9.44 -10.91
CA LYS A 2 35.01 9.76 -10.36
C LYS A 2 34.29 8.43 -10.14
N LYS A 3 34.01 8.09 -8.87
CA LYS A 3 33.16 6.96 -8.49
C LYS A 3 31.79 7.26 -9.12
N ASN A 4 31.48 6.62 -10.25
CA ASN A 4 30.13 6.68 -10.81
C ASN A 4 29.22 6.24 -9.68
N SER A 5 28.44 7.18 -9.14
CA SER A 5 27.51 6.91 -8.05
C SER A 5 26.56 5.84 -8.57
N LEU A 6 26.70 4.61 -8.09
CA LEU A 6 25.79 3.53 -8.43
C LEU A 6 24.43 3.92 -7.87
N ILE A 7 23.54 4.36 -8.76
CA ILE A 7 22.15 4.69 -8.46
C ILE A 7 21.42 3.35 -8.34
N GLN A 8 20.76 3.09 -7.21
CA GLN A 8 19.86 1.93 -7.10
C GLN A 8 18.79 2.04 -8.19
N VAL A 9 18.71 1.04 -9.07
CA VAL A 9 17.70 1.01 -10.13
C VAL A 9 16.59 0.05 -9.73
N PHE A 10 15.40 0.60 -9.50
CA PHE A 10 14.18 -0.18 -9.30
C PHE A 10 13.34 -0.13 -10.56
N HIS A 11 13.09 -1.30 -11.16
CA HIS A 11 12.15 -1.39 -12.24
C HIS A 11 10.72 -1.39 -11.67
N VAL A 12 10.01 -0.27 -11.78
CA VAL A 12 8.62 -0.18 -11.35
C VAL A 12 7.70 -0.75 -12.46
N PRO A 13 6.82 -1.72 -12.17
CA PRO A 13 5.96 -2.32 -13.17
C PRO A 13 4.75 -1.41 -13.48
N TYR A 14 4.98 -0.24 -14.09
CA TYR A 14 3.98 0.80 -14.31
C TYR A 14 2.71 0.31 -15.01
N PHE A 15 2.84 -0.47 -16.08
CA PHE A 15 1.68 -1.00 -16.80
C PHE A 15 0.79 -1.89 -15.92
N PHE A 16 1.40 -2.74 -15.09
CA PHE A 16 0.67 -3.57 -14.14
C PHE A 16 -0.03 -2.72 -13.08
N ILE A 17 0.66 -1.70 -12.56
CA ILE A 17 0.09 -0.77 -11.59
C ILE A 17 -1.14 -0.05 -12.16
N VAL A 18 -1.07 0.45 -13.40
CA VAL A 18 -2.19 1.14 -14.06
C VAL A 18 -3.41 0.21 -14.18
N ILE A 19 -3.20 -1.05 -14.58
CA ILE A 19 -4.29 -2.04 -14.68
C ILE A 19 -4.95 -2.28 -13.32
N CYS A 20 -4.16 -2.39 -12.25
CA CYS A 20 -4.68 -2.63 -10.90
C CYS A 20 -5.38 -1.41 -10.29
N VAL A 21 -4.98 -0.19 -10.66
CA VAL A 21 -5.60 1.05 -10.18
C VAL A 21 -6.86 1.40 -10.96
N MET A 22 -6.96 1.01 -12.23
CA MET A 22 -8.08 1.36 -13.10
C MET A 22 -9.46 1.00 -12.51
N PRO A 23 -9.69 -0.17 -11.88
CA PRO A 23 -10.96 -0.47 -11.24
C PRO A 23 -11.37 0.54 -10.15
N LEU A 24 -10.42 1.07 -9.38
CA LEU A 24 -10.71 2.08 -8.36
C LEU A 24 -11.15 3.41 -8.97
N LEU A 25 -10.53 3.81 -10.08
CA LEU A 25 -10.95 5.00 -10.82
C LEU A 25 -12.36 4.82 -11.40
N LEU A 26 -12.65 3.63 -11.94
CA LEU A 26 -13.95 3.32 -12.50
C LEU A 26 -15.04 3.26 -11.42
N VAL A 27 -14.80 2.54 -10.33
CA VAL A 27 -15.75 2.43 -9.22
C VAL A 27 -16.01 3.81 -8.60
N ALA A 28 -14.97 4.57 -8.27
CA ALA A 28 -15.16 5.84 -7.58
C ALA A 28 -15.92 6.89 -8.41
N ASN A 29 -15.79 6.89 -9.74
CA ASN A 29 -16.38 7.91 -10.62
C ASN A 29 -17.66 7.47 -11.34
N PHE A 30 -17.88 6.17 -11.54
CA PHE A 30 -19.02 5.67 -12.34
C PHE A 30 -20.03 4.82 -11.57
N LEU A 31 -19.68 4.25 -10.40
CA LEU A 31 -20.69 3.61 -9.56
C LEU A 31 -21.57 4.68 -8.89
N PRO A 32 -22.86 4.38 -8.62
CA PRO A 32 -23.72 5.34 -7.93
C PRO A 32 -23.25 5.57 -6.50
N ALA A 33 -23.52 6.76 -5.98
CA ALA A 33 -23.19 7.14 -4.60
C ALA A 33 -23.89 6.23 -3.57
N HIS A 34 -25.10 5.78 -3.89
CA HIS A 34 -25.93 4.90 -3.06
C HIS A 34 -26.33 3.66 -3.87
N ALA A 35 -26.53 2.54 -3.18
CA ALA A 35 -26.96 1.29 -3.78
C ALA A 35 -28.42 1.40 -4.27
N ASN A 36 -28.59 1.95 -5.47
CA ASN A 36 -29.91 2.22 -6.05
C ASN A 36 -30.24 1.18 -7.12
N GLY A 37 -31.01 0.16 -6.75
CA GLY A 37 -31.41 -0.94 -7.63
C GLY A 37 -30.96 -2.29 -7.10
N GLU A 38 -31.61 -3.35 -7.58
CA GLU A 38 -31.49 -4.72 -7.03
C GLU A 38 -30.04 -5.24 -7.04
N VAL A 39 -29.33 -5.07 -8.15
CA VAL A 39 -27.93 -5.53 -8.28
C VAL A 39 -27.01 -4.83 -7.29
N TYR A 40 -27.15 -3.51 -7.13
CA TYR A 40 -26.28 -2.75 -6.21
C TYR A 40 -26.60 -3.04 -4.75
N LEU A 41 -27.88 -3.26 -4.41
CA LEU A 41 -28.29 -3.68 -3.07
C LEU A 41 -27.75 -5.07 -2.73
N TRP A 42 -27.77 -6.00 -3.70
CA TRP A 42 -27.18 -7.32 -3.51
C TRP A 42 -25.67 -7.23 -3.28
N ILE A 43 -24.96 -6.41 -4.07
CA ILE A 43 -23.52 -6.16 -3.88
C ILE A 43 -23.27 -5.56 -2.49
N ASP A 44 -24.02 -4.53 -2.11
CA ASP A 44 -23.85 -3.85 -0.81
C ASP A 44 -24.05 -4.83 0.36
N GLY A 45 -25.11 -5.65 0.30
CA GLY A 45 -25.37 -6.71 1.27
C GLY A 45 -24.29 -7.80 1.27
N PHE A 46 -23.73 -8.15 0.11
CA PHE A 46 -22.61 -9.08 0.02
C PHE A 46 -21.34 -8.52 0.69
N LEU A 47 -21.04 -7.24 0.48
CA LEU A 47 -19.89 -6.57 1.11
C LEU A 47 -20.02 -6.58 2.64
N ASP A 48 -21.21 -6.29 3.16
CA ASP A 48 -21.47 -6.24 4.60
C ASP A 48 -21.55 -7.64 5.25
N GLY A 49 -22.09 -8.63 4.53
CA GLY A 49 -22.30 -9.98 5.06
C GLY A 49 -21.11 -10.93 4.91
N TYR A 50 -20.28 -10.75 3.89
CA TYR A 50 -19.24 -11.73 3.53
C TYR A 50 -17.84 -11.15 3.34
N LEU A 51 -17.69 -9.84 3.27
CA LEU A 51 -16.39 -9.17 3.17
C LEU A 51 -16.15 -8.27 4.40
N PHE A 52 -15.43 -7.17 4.23
CA PHE A 52 -15.02 -6.31 5.33
C PHE A 52 -16.07 -5.24 5.67
N GLY A 53 -17.21 -5.21 4.97
CA GLY A 53 -18.20 -4.14 5.12
C GLY A 53 -17.58 -2.76 4.95
N GLN A 54 -17.89 -1.83 5.85
CA GLN A 54 -17.40 -0.46 5.77
C GLN A 54 -16.10 -0.25 6.57
N VAL A 55 -14.97 -0.63 5.98
CA VAL A 55 -13.62 -0.41 6.54
C VAL A 55 -12.80 0.58 5.70
N GLY A 56 -11.67 1.01 6.25
CA GLY A 56 -10.73 1.90 5.58
C GLY A 56 -11.25 3.32 5.48
N PHE A 57 -10.67 4.04 4.52
CA PHE A 57 -11.12 5.39 4.19
C PHE A 57 -12.30 5.33 3.23
N TRP A 58 -13.43 5.88 3.66
CA TRP A 58 -14.65 5.93 2.88
C TRP A 58 -15.25 7.35 2.91
N SER A 59 -16.40 7.56 2.27
CA SER A 59 -17.06 8.86 2.27
C SER A 59 -18.57 8.71 2.42
N SER A 60 -19.14 9.46 3.36
CA SER A 60 -20.59 9.59 3.50
C SER A 60 -21.29 10.29 2.32
N SER A 61 -20.55 10.98 1.45
CA SER A 61 -21.13 11.56 0.22
C SER A 61 -21.36 10.52 -0.88
N PHE A 62 -20.67 9.38 -0.84
CA PHE A 62 -20.82 8.29 -1.81
C PHE A 62 -20.55 6.91 -1.16
N PRO A 63 -21.32 6.55 -0.12
CA PRO A 63 -21.07 5.40 0.76
C PRO A 63 -20.91 4.09 0.00
N PHE A 64 -21.75 3.82 -1.00
CA PHE A 64 -21.71 2.57 -1.75
C PHE A 64 -20.41 2.43 -2.58
N SER A 65 -20.12 3.40 -3.45
CA SER A 65 -18.90 3.38 -4.26
C SER A 65 -17.62 3.35 -3.40
N SER A 66 -17.63 4.02 -2.25
CA SER A 66 -16.50 4.05 -1.33
C SER A 66 -16.31 2.71 -0.60
N LYS A 67 -17.40 2.04 -0.22
CA LYS A 67 -17.37 0.69 0.38
C LYS A 67 -16.84 -0.35 -0.61
N VAL A 68 -17.28 -0.30 -1.88
CA VAL A 68 -16.75 -1.16 -2.94
C VAL A 68 -15.25 -0.91 -3.13
N SER A 69 -14.83 0.36 -3.16
CA SER A 69 -13.43 0.75 -3.32
C SER A 69 -12.56 0.26 -2.17
N SER A 70 -12.99 0.44 -0.92
CA SER A 70 -12.20 0.01 0.24
C SER A 70 -12.08 -1.51 0.32
N ASN A 71 -13.14 -2.26 0.07
CA ASN A 71 -13.08 -3.73 -0.01
C ASN A 71 -12.16 -4.21 -1.13
N TYR A 72 -12.19 -3.57 -2.30
CA TYR A 72 -11.25 -3.87 -3.37
C TYR A 72 -9.80 -3.70 -2.91
N ILE A 73 -9.49 -2.61 -2.19
CA ILE A 73 -8.15 -2.35 -1.66
C ILE A 73 -7.75 -3.41 -0.63
N SER A 74 -8.61 -3.70 0.35
CA SER A 74 -8.30 -4.64 1.42
C SER A 74 -8.14 -6.08 0.90
N ILE A 75 -8.89 -6.47 -0.12
CA ILE A 75 -8.74 -7.79 -0.74
C ILE A 75 -7.51 -7.81 -1.64
N PHE A 76 -7.47 -6.94 -2.65
CA PHE A 76 -6.51 -7.08 -3.74
C PHE A 76 -5.18 -6.36 -3.53
N GLY A 77 -5.13 -5.35 -2.65
CA GLY A 77 -3.92 -4.59 -2.33
C GLY A 77 -2.73 -5.48 -1.97
N PRO A 78 -2.85 -6.40 -0.99
CA PRO A 78 -1.76 -7.33 -0.65
C PRO A 78 -1.30 -8.22 -1.80
N PHE A 79 -2.24 -8.82 -2.56
CA PHE A 79 -1.90 -9.71 -3.67
C PHE A 79 -1.18 -8.97 -4.79
N PHE A 80 -1.69 -7.80 -5.18
CA PHE A 80 -1.08 -7.01 -6.23
C PHE A 80 0.25 -6.39 -5.79
N ALA A 81 0.39 -6.00 -4.52
CA ALA A 81 1.67 -5.60 -3.96
C ALA A 81 2.72 -6.72 -4.03
N ALA A 82 2.35 -7.96 -3.71
CA ALA A 82 3.26 -9.10 -3.82
C ALA A 82 3.69 -9.38 -5.27
N ILE A 83 2.77 -9.31 -6.23
CA ILE A 83 3.08 -9.48 -7.65
C ILE A 83 3.96 -8.35 -8.16
N ALA A 84 3.62 -7.09 -7.82
CA ALA A 84 4.41 -5.93 -8.19
C ALA A 84 5.82 -6.00 -7.60
N LEU A 85 5.94 -6.36 -6.32
CA LEU A 85 7.22 -6.58 -5.64
C LEU A 85 8.06 -7.64 -6.37
N ARG A 86 7.47 -8.79 -6.70
CA ARG A 86 8.17 -9.85 -7.44
C ARG A 86 8.68 -9.34 -8.79
N LYS A 87 7.88 -8.58 -9.53
CA LYS A 87 8.30 -7.99 -10.81
C LYS A 87 9.44 -6.99 -10.62
N SER A 88 9.35 -6.15 -9.60
CA SER A 88 10.39 -5.16 -9.28
C SER A 88 11.70 -5.83 -8.89
N CYS A 89 11.67 -6.78 -7.96
CA CYS A 89 12.88 -7.46 -7.46
C CYS A 89 13.66 -8.26 -8.53
N ARG A 90 13.03 -8.66 -9.65
CA ARG A 90 13.74 -9.38 -10.73
C ARG A 90 14.79 -8.54 -11.46
N GLY A 91 14.68 -7.22 -11.42
CA GLY A 91 15.59 -6.29 -12.12
C GLY A 91 16.37 -5.38 -11.18
N VAL A 92 16.39 -5.67 -9.88
CA VAL A 92 16.96 -4.79 -8.87
C VAL A 92 18.46 -5.04 -8.72
N PHE A 93 19.24 -3.97 -8.91
CA PHE A 93 20.63 -3.90 -8.52
C PHE A 93 20.75 -2.98 -7.31
N ILE A 94 21.20 -3.51 -6.18
CA ILE A 94 21.42 -2.74 -4.95
C ILE A 94 22.90 -2.77 -4.63
N ASP A 95 23.52 -1.59 -4.55
CA ASP A 95 24.90 -1.44 -4.08
C ASP A 95 24.98 -1.72 -2.57
N PRO A 96 25.69 -2.78 -2.12
CA PRO A 96 25.86 -3.09 -0.70
C PRO A 96 26.59 -1.99 0.09
N GLU A 97 27.43 -1.19 -0.59
CA GLU A 97 28.22 -0.12 0.04
C GLU A 97 27.33 1.00 0.61
N GLN A 98 26.14 1.20 0.03
CA GLN A 98 25.18 2.18 0.54
C GLN A 98 24.74 1.89 1.98
N TYR A 99 24.84 0.63 2.43
CA TYR A 99 24.47 0.21 3.78
C TYR A 99 25.68 0.01 4.69
N HIS A 100 26.89 0.43 4.31
CA HIS A 100 28.10 0.23 5.12
C HIS A 100 27.99 0.90 6.51
N GLY A 101 27.34 2.06 6.61
CA GLY A 101 27.12 2.77 7.89
C GLY A 101 25.96 2.26 8.76
N LEU A 102 25.26 1.21 8.31
CA LEU A 102 24.11 0.65 9.01
C LEU A 102 24.57 -0.33 10.08
N THR A 103 24.47 0.07 11.35
CA THR A 103 24.74 -0.79 12.51
C THR A 103 23.48 -1.56 12.93
N LEU A 104 23.66 -2.65 13.66
CA LEU A 104 22.55 -3.46 14.18
C LEU A 104 21.57 -2.62 15.02
N LYS A 105 22.06 -1.68 15.83
CA LYS A 105 21.23 -0.78 16.65
C LYS A 105 20.36 0.14 15.77
N LYS A 106 20.94 0.75 14.73
CA LYS A 106 20.20 1.60 13.79
C LYS A 106 19.13 0.81 13.04
N TYR A 107 19.48 -0.41 12.61
CA TYR A 107 18.54 -1.32 11.96
C TYR A 107 17.40 -1.72 12.89
N ALA A 108 17.68 -2.13 14.13
CA ALA A 108 16.67 -2.51 15.11
C ALA A 108 15.69 -1.37 15.41
N PHE A 109 16.19 -0.14 15.58
CA PHE A 109 15.33 1.04 15.75
C PHE A 109 14.44 1.27 14.51
N ALA A 110 15.02 1.23 13.31
CA ALA A 110 14.25 1.37 12.07
C ALA A 110 13.17 0.30 11.93
N LEU A 111 13.48 -0.94 12.34
CA LEU A 111 12.54 -2.06 12.32
C LEU A 111 11.36 -1.83 13.26
N VAL A 112 11.58 -1.34 14.48
CA VAL A 112 10.51 -1.02 15.43
C VAL A 112 9.59 0.07 14.86
N VAL A 113 10.16 1.15 14.31
CA VAL A 113 9.38 2.23 13.68
C VAL A 113 8.56 1.68 12.51
N PHE A 114 9.16 0.82 11.68
CA PHE A 114 8.47 0.24 10.55
C PHE A 114 7.35 -0.73 10.97
N LEU A 115 7.55 -1.54 12.02
CA LEU A 115 6.53 -2.41 12.58
C LEU A 115 5.35 -1.61 13.17
N ALA A 116 5.63 -0.50 13.86
CA ALA A 116 4.57 0.39 14.34
C ALA A 116 3.77 1.00 13.18
N PHE A 117 4.44 1.42 12.11
CA PHE A 117 3.78 1.89 10.88
C PHE A 117 2.93 0.79 10.23
N LEU A 118 3.42 -0.45 10.13
CA LEU A 118 2.64 -1.58 9.63
C LEU A 118 1.39 -1.83 10.48
N GLY A 119 1.52 -1.80 11.80
CA GLY A 119 0.40 -1.94 12.73
C GLY A 119 -0.68 -0.89 12.47
N MET A 120 -0.29 0.39 12.40
CA MET A 120 -1.22 1.48 12.05
C MET A 120 -1.85 1.28 10.66
N PHE A 121 -1.04 0.90 9.67
CA PHE A 121 -1.49 0.70 8.29
C PHE A 121 -2.56 -0.39 8.19
N PHE A 122 -2.34 -1.54 8.83
CA PHE A 122 -3.31 -2.62 8.86
C PHE A 122 -4.54 -2.28 9.71
N SER A 123 -4.36 -1.61 10.84
CA SER A 123 -5.47 -1.10 11.67
C SER A 123 -6.44 -0.28 10.84
N ILE A 124 -5.91 0.69 10.09
CA ILE A 124 -6.72 1.58 9.26
C ILE A 124 -7.44 0.83 8.14
N ASN A 125 -6.76 -0.05 7.40
CA ASN A 125 -7.33 -0.66 6.19
C ASN A 125 -8.30 -1.82 6.47
N TYR A 126 -8.24 -2.45 7.65
CA TYR A 126 -8.99 -3.69 7.93
C TYR A 126 -9.89 -3.62 9.15
N PHE A 127 -9.66 -2.70 10.08
CA PHE A 127 -10.39 -2.67 11.36
C PHE A 127 -11.12 -1.35 11.62
N GLU A 128 -10.59 -0.25 11.10
CA GLU A 128 -11.18 1.08 11.33
C GLU A 128 -12.09 1.50 10.17
N SER A 129 -13.05 2.38 10.48
CA SER A 129 -13.95 3.01 9.51
C SER A 129 -13.78 4.52 9.57
N ILE A 130 -13.09 5.11 8.60
CA ILE A 130 -12.74 6.53 8.60
C ILE A 130 -13.49 7.27 7.49
N ASP A 131 -14.52 8.04 7.89
CA ASP A 131 -15.27 8.90 6.96
C ASP A 131 -14.48 10.17 6.64
N LEU A 132 -14.01 10.29 5.39
CA LEU A 132 -13.25 11.45 4.93
C LEU A 132 -14.03 12.77 5.05
N VAL A 133 -15.36 12.75 4.93
CA VAL A 133 -16.19 13.97 4.99
C VAL A 133 -16.27 14.52 6.41
N MET A 134 -16.45 13.63 7.39
CA MET A 134 -16.71 14.00 8.78
C MET A 134 -15.45 14.07 9.65
N HIS A 135 -14.37 13.40 9.25
CA HIS A 135 -13.19 13.24 10.11
C HIS A 135 -12.39 14.54 10.31
N ASN A 136 -12.02 15.26 9.24
CA ASN A 136 -11.22 16.49 9.35
C ASN A 136 -11.40 17.40 8.14
N PHE A 137 -11.38 18.72 8.34
CA PHE A 137 -11.49 19.73 7.28
C PHE A 137 -10.47 19.53 6.14
N LYS A 138 -9.25 19.08 6.45
CA LYS A 138 -8.22 18.82 5.43
C LYS A 138 -8.59 17.66 4.50
N PHE A 139 -9.13 16.57 5.05
CA PHE A 139 -9.50 15.38 4.29
C PHE A 139 -10.89 15.46 3.67
N ARG A 140 -11.74 16.37 4.17
CA ARG A 140 -13.10 16.60 3.69
C ARG A 140 -13.19 16.82 2.18
N ARG A 141 -12.21 17.51 1.57
CA ARG A 141 -12.19 17.74 0.11
C ARG A 141 -12.12 16.44 -0.69
N PHE A 142 -11.37 15.44 -0.20
CA PHE A 142 -11.31 14.12 -0.82
C PHE A 142 -12.60 13.33 -0.63
N GLY A 143 -13.34 13.58 0.46
CA GLY A 143 -14.64 12.96 0.70
C GLY A 143 -15.81 13.60 -0.07
N LEU A 144 -15.72 14.88 -0.46
CA LEU A 144 -16.83 15.59 -1.13
C LEU A 144 -16.82 15.46 -2.66
N ASN A 145 -15.67 15.18 -3.27
CA ASN A 145 -15.51 15.11 -4.72
C ASN A 145 -15.05 13.70 -5.12
N SER A 146 -15.84 13.02 -5.94
CA SER A 146 -15.59 11.65 -6.39
C SER A 146 -14.26 11.49 -7.15
N THR A 147 -13.85 12.47 -7.95
CA THR A 147 -12.55 12.42 -8.64
C THR A 147 -11.38 12.53 -7.66
N LEU A 148 -11.44 13.46 -6.71
CA LEU A 148 -10.41 13.55 -5.67
C LEU A 148 -10.39 12.30 -4.79
N TYR A 149 -11.56 11.75 -4.46
CA TYR A 149 -11.67 10.48 -3.76
C TYR A 149 -10.96 9.36 -4.53
N SER A 150 -11.21 9.25 -5.84
CA SER A 150 -10.60 8.23 -6.69
C SER A 150 -9.08 8.29 -6.68
N LEU A 151 -8.49 9.49 -6.68
CA LEU A 151 -7.05 9.70 -6.54
C LEU A 151 -6.55 9.30 -5.15
N PHE A 152 -7.31 9.62 -4.11
CA PHE A 152 -6.98 9.26 -2.73
C PHE A 152 -6.97 7.73 -2.55
N VAL A 153 -8.04 7.03 -2.94
CA VAL A 153 -8.10 5.56 -2.81
C VAL A 153 -7.11 4.84 -3.70
N SER A 154 -6.81 5.39 -4.88
CA SER A 154 -5.72 4.89 -5.72
C SER A 154 -4.36 5.03 -5.03
N SER A 155 -4.12 6.15 -4.34
CA SER A 155 -2.90 6.37 -3.57
C SER A 155 -2.81 5.41 -2.38
N MET A 156 -3.92 5.17 -1.68
CA MET A 156 -4.00 4.16 -0.62
C MET A 156 -3.72 2.76 -1.15
N PHE A 157 -4.26 2.40 -2.32
CA PHE A 157 -3.94 1.14 -2.97
C PHE A 157 -2.45 1.01 -3.32
N LEU A 158 -1.85 2.06 -3.91
CA LEU A 158 -0.42 2.09 -4.23
C LEU A 158 0.48 1.99 -2.99
N SER A 159 0.02 2.48 -1.84
CA SER A 159 0.78 2.40 -0.60
C SER A 159 1.03 0.94 -0.17
N PHE A 160 0.15 -0.03 -0.52
CA PHE A 160 0.43 -1.46 -0.30
C PHE A 160 1.70 -1.91 -1.02
N TYR A 161 1.94 -1.43 -2.25
CA TYR A 161 3.18 -1.73 -2.97
C TYR A 161 4.40 -1.10 -2.28
N GLY A 162 4.30 0.15 -1.82
CA GLY A 162 5.36 0.80 -1.05
C GLY A 162 5.67 0.06 0.26
N VAL A 163 4.63 -0.34 0.99
CA VAL A 163 4.72 -1.16 2.21
C VAL A 163 5.41 -2.49 1.92
N ALA A 164 5.02 -3.20 0.85
CA ALA A 164 5.63 -4.47 0.48
C ALA A 164 7.11 -4.31 0.09
N LEU A 165 7.46 -3.24 -0.63
CA LEU A 165 8.84 -2.93 -0.99
C LEU A 165 9.69 -2.63 0.25
N CYS A 166 9.22 -1.74 1.14
CA CYS A 166 9.87 -1.46 2.42
C CYS A 166 9.99 -2.73 3.28
N GLY A 167 8.95 -3.57 3.30
CA GLY A 167 8.96 -4.86 4.00
C GLY A 167 10.00 -5.83 3.46
N TYR A 168 10.16 -5.91 2.14
CA TYR A 168 11.23 -6.69 1.52
C TYR A 168 12.62 -6.24 2.02
N PHE A 169 12.84 -4.92 2.05
CA PHE A 169 14.11 -4.38 2.55
C PHE A 169 14.33 -4.65 4.03
N ALA A 170 13.31 -4.36 4.84
CA ALA A 170 13.37 -4.50 6.29
C ALA A 170 13.58 -5.95 6.71
N PHE A 171 12.83 -6.90 6.14
CA PHE A 171 12.80 -8.28 6.64
C PHE A 171 13.72 -9.26 5.89
N PHE A 172 14.07 -8.99 4.63
CA PHE A 172 14.83 -9.94 3.82
C PHE A 172 16.19 -9.39 3.39
N TYR A 173 16.22 -8.23 2.74
CA TYR A 173 17.45 -7.73 2.12
C TYR A 173 18.49 -7.29 3.17
N VAL A 174 18.11 -6.38 4.08
CA VAL A 174 19.04 -5.83 5.08
C VAL A 174 19.49 -6.91 6.08
N PRO A 175 18.63 -7.77 6.61
CA PRO A 175 19.06 -8.90 7.43
C PRO A 175 20.04 -9.82 6.72
N GLY A 176 19.76 -10.16 5.45
CA GLY A 176 20.67 -10.97 4.63
C GLY A 176 22.05 -10.34 4.48
N LEU A 177 22.12 -9.01 4.31
CA LEU A 177 23.38 -8.28 4.24
C LEU A 177 24.14 -8.29 5.58
N LEU A 178 23.45 -8.05 6.69
CA LEU A 178 24.06 -8.06 8.03
C LEU A 178 24.62 -9.44 8.39
N ILE A 179 23.90 -10.52 8.05
CA ILE A 179 24.35 -11.90 8.27
C ILE A 179 25.60 -12.20 7.45
N LYS A 180 25.63 -11.80 6.17
CA LYS A 180 26.81 -12.00 5.30
C LYS A 180 28.05 -11.30 5.86
N ARG A 181 27.92 -10.05 6.31
CA ARG A 181 29.02 -9.29 6.94
C ARG A 181 29.52 -9.95 8.23
N TYR A 182 28.60 -10.43 9.06
CA TYR A 182 28.97 -11.12 10.30
C TYR A 182 29.74 -12.42 10.05
N ARG A 183 29.39 -13.17 8.99
CA ARG A 183 30.12 -14.38 8.59
C ARG A 183 31.53 -14.04 8.07
N ALA A 184 31.64 -13.06 7.18
CA ALA A 184 32.94 -12.63 6.65
C ALA A 184 33.91 -12.21 7.76
N ALA A 185 33.44 -11.44 8.76
CA ALA A 185 34.25 -11.02 9.89
C ALA A 185 34.65 -12.14 10.88
N ARG A 186 34.15 -13.37 10.70
CA ARG A 186 34.54 -14.56 11.48
C ARG A 186 35.51 -15.48 10.75
N GLU A 187 35.62 -15.33 9.43
CA GLU A 187 36.52 -16.10 8.58
C GLU A 187 37.89 -15.41 8.41
N GLU A 188 38.00 -14.14 8.83
CA GLU A 188 39.24 -13.38 9.03
C GLU A 188 39.80 -13.54 10.45
#